data_AF-M0J7C6-F1
#
_entry.id   AF-M0J7C6-F1
#
_cell.length_a   1.000
_cell.length_b   1.000
_cell.length_c   1.000
_cell.angle_alpha   90.00
_cell.angle_beta   90.00
_cell.angle_gamma   90.00
#
_symmetry.space_group_name_H-M   'P 1'
#
loop_
_entity.id
_entity.type
_entity.pdbx_description
1 polymer ?
#
loop_
_entity_poly.entity_id
_entity_poly.type
_entity_poly.pdbx_seq_one_letter_code
_entity_poly.pdbx_strand_id
1 'polypeptide(L)'
;MLVSVEDWPEWGPSVSAVRGVDGKIEAGSRGEVRVGGIWIPFTIETCNDHRWTWRVAGIPATGHRVEAVGIDRCEVAFEIPPLAGPYVVVCVAALRRIDRLATSAKNKQG
;
A
#
# COMPACT_ATOMS: atom_id res chain seq x y z
N MET A 1 -4.09 -6.37 -5.62
CA MET A 1 -2.83 -6.07 -4.93
C MET A 1 -2.85 -4.74 -4.19
N LEU A 2 -2.30 -3.63 -4.69
CA LEU A 2 -2.06 -2.46 -3.82
C LEU A 2 -3.30 -1.87 -3.14
N VAL A 3 -4.46 -1.94 -3.80
CA VAL A 3 -5.73 -1.44 -3.25
C VAL A 3 -6.55 -2.52 -2.53
N SER A 4 -6.14 -3.80 -2.55
CA SER A 4 -6.85 -4.85 -1.82
C SER A 4 -6.26 -4.96 -0.43
N VAL A 5 -7.07 -4.77 0.61
CA VAL A 5 -6.59 -4.75 2.00
C VAL A 5 -6.05 -6.12 2.45
N GLU A 6 -6.53 -7.20 1.87
CA GLU A 6 -6.06 -8.57 2.12
C GLU A 6 -4.63 -8.79 1.64
N ASP A 7 -4.20 -8.05 0.61
CA ASP A 7 -2.87 -8.16 0.05
C ASP A 7 -1.84 -7.33 0.85
N TRP A 8 -2.28 -6.40 1.70
CA TRP A 8 -1.39 -5.49 2.41
C TRP A 8 -0.36 -6.19 3.30
N PRO A 9 -0.68 -7.25 4.06
CA PRO A 9 0.31 -7.98 4.85
C PRO A 9 1.41 -8.65 4.00
N GLU A 10 1.08 -9.04 2.76
CA GLU A 10 2.03 -9.71 1.87
C GLU A 10 3.12 -8.75 1.39
N TRP A 11 2.74 -7.52 0.99
CA TRP A 11 3.69 -6.55 0.47
C TRP A 11 4.19 -5.53 1.50
N GLY A 12 3.40 -5.18 2.52
CA GLY A 12 3.69 -4.14 3.51
C GLY A 12 4.43 -4.69 4.73
N PRO A 13 5.73 -4.44 4.93
CA PRO A 13 6.51 -5.09 6.00
C PRO A 13 6.07 -4.74 7.42
N SER A 14 5.44 -3.58 7.59
CA SER A 14 4.93 -3.10 8.88
C SER A 14 3.47 -3.50 9.14
N VAL A 15 2.75 -3.98 8.12
CA VAL A 15 1.33 -4.32 8.20
C VAL A 15 1.19 -5.81 8.42
N SER A 16 0.44 -6.20 9.44
CA SER A 16 0.19 -7.61 9.78
C SER A 16 -1.27 -8.04 9.59
N ALA A 17 -2.20 -7.09 9.57
CA ALA A 17 -3.62 -7.33 9.32
C ALA A 17 -4.36 -6.00 9.05
N VAL A 18 -5.55 -6.10 8.44
CA VAL A 18 -6.50 -5.01 8.26
C VAL A 18 -7.89 -5.48 8.69
N ARG A 19 -8.72 -4.58 9.24
CA ARG A 19 -10.13 -4.85 9.54
C ARG A 19 -11.00 -3.61 9.35
N GLY A 20 -12.30 -3.81 9.17
CA GLY A 20 -13.29 -2.74 9.00
C GLY A 20 -13.47 -2.26 7.54
N VAL A 21 -12.64 -2.78 6.63
CA VAL A 21 -12.79 -2.67 5.17
C VAL A 21 -12.51 -4.06 4.62
N ASP A 22 -13.30 -4.49 3.64
CA ASP A 22 -13.11 -5.74 2.92
C ASP A 22 -12.88 -5.44 1.43
N GLY A 23 -12.04 -6.23 0.79
CA GLY A 23 -11.70 -6.11 -0.62
C GLY A 23 -10.91 -4.83 -0.94
N LYS A 24 -11.43 -4.06 -1.90
CA LYS A 24 -10.73 -2.90 -2.43
C LYS A 24 -11.06 -1.63 -1.64
N ILE A 25 -10.03 -0.86 -1.31
CA ILE A 25 -10.20 0.48 -0.78
C ILE A 25 -10.77 1.45 -1.83
N GLU A 26 -11.47 2.45 -1.34
CA GLU A 26 -11.92 3.65 -2.06
C GLU A 26 -11.67 4.90 -1.21
N ALA A 27 -11.79 6.08 -1.82
CA ALA A 27 -11.69 7.34 -1.08
C ALA A 27 -12.77 7.38 0.02
N GLY A 28 -12.37 7.73 1.25
CA GLY A 28 -13.25 7.72 2.42
C GLY A 28 -13.36 6.37 3.13
N SER A 29 -12.79 5.28 2.60
CA SER A 29 -12.67 4.01 3.33
C SER A 29 -12.00 4.21 4.70
N ARG A 30 -12.57 3.61 5.74
CA ARG A 30 -12.10 3.70 7.13
C ARG A 30 -12.01 2.31 7.74
N GLY A 31 -10.91 2.07 8.44
CA GLY A 31 -10.70 0.80 9.12
C GLY A 31 -9.57 0.92 10.13
N GLU A 32 -9.05 -0.24 10.52
CA GLU A 32 -7.87 -0.32 11.37
C GLU A 32 -6.81 -1.20 10.71
N VAL A 33 -5.58 -0.73 10.76
CA VAL A 33 -4.39 -1.44 10.28
C VAL A 33 -3.58 -1.89 11.49
N ARG A 34 -3.07 -3.13 11.46
CA ARG A 34 -2.26 -3.67 12.54
C ARG A 34 -0.78 -3.49 12.25
N VAL A 35 -0.15 -2.57 12.98
CA VAL A 35 1.28 -2.23 12.85
C VAL A 35 1.99 -2.49 14.17
N GLY A 36 3.08 -3.28 14.13
CA GLY A 36 3.82 -3.63 15.35
C GLY A 36 2.96 -4.33 16.42
N GLY A 37 1.93 -5.06 16.01
CA GLY A 37 0.98 -5.73 16.91
C GLY A 37 -0.18 -4.87 17.40
N ILE A 38 -0.14 -3.55 17.19
CA ILE A 38 -1.13 -2.57 17.63
C ILE A 38 -2.12 -2.27 16.51
N TRP A 39 -3.41 -2.18 16.82
CA TRP A 39 -4.44 -1.71 15.89
C TRP A 39 -4.47 -0.19 15.88
N ILE A 40 -4.35 0.40 14.69
CA ILE A 40 -4.30 1.85 14.51
C ILE A 40 -5.36 2.24 13.47
N PRO A 41 -6.23 3.22 13.73
CA PRO A 41 -7.23 3.64 12.77
C PRO A 41 -6.58 4.29 11.56
N PHE A 42 -7.15 4.05 10.38
CA PHE A 42 -6.78 4.73 9.15
C PHE A 42 -8.00 5.24 8.40
N THR A 43 -7.76 6.25 7.55
CA THR A 43 -8.73 6.75 6.57
C THR A 43 -8.02 6.93 5.23
N ILE A 44 -8.60 6.39 4.16
CA ILE A 44 -8.13 6.66 2.79
C ILE A 44 -8.63 8.06 2.40
N GLU A 45 -7.70 8.97 2.09
CA GLU A 45 -8.04 10.35 1.74
C GLU A 45 -8.34 10.50 0.24
N THR A 46 -7.47 9.93 -0.59
CA THR A 46 -7.63 9.91 -2.06
C THR A 46 -7.42 8.50 -2.57
N CYS A 47 -8.17 8.11 -3.61
CA CYS A 47 -7.99 6.84 -4.31
C CYS A 47 -8.55 6.98 -5.73
N ASN A 48 -7.71 7.47 -6.64
CA ASN A 48 -8.05 7.74 -8.04
C ASN A 48 -6.78 7.65 -8.89
N ASP A 49 -6.91 7.50 -10.20
CA ASP A 49 -5.78 7.57 -11.14
C ASP A 49 -4.56 6.70 -10.73
N HIS A 50 -4.84 5.47 -10.27
CA HIS A 50 -3.82 4.53 -9.78
C HIS A 50 -2.94 5.06 -8.64
N ARG A 51 -3.41 6.09 -7.94
CA ARG A 51 -2.78 6.72 -6.79
C ARG A 51 -3.73 6.72 -5.61
N TRP A 52 -3.21 6.48 -4.41
CA TRP A 52 -3.98 6.64 -3.18
C TRP A 52 -3.13 7.15 -2.03
N THR A 53 -3.78 7.87 -1.13
CA THR A 53 -3.20 8.41 0.10
C THR A 53 -4.10 8.10 1.27
N TRP A 54 -3.54 8.19 2.47
CA TRP A 54 -4.24 7.82 3.68
C TRP A 54 -3.64 8.54 4.88
N ARG A 55 -4.44 8.62 5.93
CA ARG A 55 -3.99 8.99 7.27
C ARG A 55 -3.98 7.75 8.13
N VAL A 56 -2.98 7.65 9.01
CA VAL A 56 -2.91 6.64 10.06
C VAL A 56 -2.84 7.39 11.40
N ALA A 57 -3.73 7.05 12.33
CA ALA A 57 -3.95 7.83 13.56
C ALA A 57 -4.19 9.33 13.32
N GLY A 58 -4.80 9.68 12.17
CA GLY A 58 -5.04 11.08 11.80
C GLY A 58 -3.80 11.85 11.36
N ILE A 59 -2.65 11.18 11.14
CA ILE A 59 -1.43 11.79 10.59
C ILE A 59 -1.28 11.36 9.12
N PRO A 60 -0.89 12.26 8.18
CA PRO A 60 -0.61 11.86 6.81
C PRO A 60 0.47 10.77 6.77
N ALA A 61 0.15 9.65 6.16
CA ALA A 61 1.07 8.55 5.94
C ALA A 61 1.57 8.56 4.49
N THR A 62 2.16 7.45 4.04
CA THR A 62 2.70 7.35 2.68
C THR A 62 1.60 7.35 1.61
N GLY A 63 1.82 8.08 0.53
CA GLY A 63 1.08 7.87 -0.72
C GLY A 63 1.60 6.67 -1.48
N HIS A 64 0.77 6.11 -2.36
CA HIS A 64 1.11 4.99 -3.23
C HIS A 64 0.66 5.34 -4.64
N ARG A 65 1.51 5.11 -5.63
CA ARG A 65 1.22 5.43 -7.04
C ARG A 65 1.68 4.28 -7.92
N VAL A 66 0.90 3.99 -8.94
CA VAL A 66 1.27 3.08 -10.04
C VAL A 66 1.16 3.82 -11.35
N GLU A 67 2.20 3.76 -12.17
CA GLU A 67 2.19 4.31 -13.52
C GLU A 67 2.48 3.24 -14.56
N ALA A 68 1.74 3.28 -15.67
CA ALA A 68 2.04 2.45 -16.83
C ALA A 68 3.25 3.03 -17.58
N VAL A 69 4.29 2.22 -17.76
CA VAL A 69 5.55 2.64 -18.43
C VAL A 69 5.84 1.81 -19.68
N GLY A 70 4.89 0.99 -20.11
CA GLY A 70 4.97 0.16 -21.31
C GLY A 70 3.97 -0.99 -21.28
N ILE A 71 4.01 -1.83 -22.32
CA ILE A 71 3.19 -3.05 -22.38
C ILE A 71 3.61 -3.99 -21.26
N ASP A 72 2.64 -4.39 -20.43
CA ASP A 72 2.82 -5.21 -19.24
C ASP A 72 3.91 -4.73 -18.26
N ARG A 73 4.18 -3.42 -18.23
CA ARG A 73 5.17 -2.82 -17.34
C ARG A 73 4.55 -1.67 -16.58
N CYS A 74 4.83 -1.62 -15.28
CA CYS A 74 4.44 -0.51 -14.44
C CYS A 74 5.59 -0.09 -13.52
N GLU A 75 5.57 1.16 -13.12
CA GLU A 75 6.36 1.69 -12.03
C GLU A 75 5.47 1.83 -10.80
N VAL A 76 5.97 1.43 -9.64
CA VAL A 76 5.29 1.63 -8.36
C VAL A 76 6.15 2.55 -7.50
N ALA A 77 5.53 3.60 -6.95
CA ALA A 77 6.21 4.56 -6.10
C ALA A 77 5.46 4.74 -4.77
N PHE A 78 6.24 4.99 -3.71
CA PHE A 78 5.73 5.51 -2.45
C PHE A 78 6.07 6.98 -2.34
N GLU A 79 5.09 7.79 -1.95
CA GLU A 79 5.27 9.21 -1.65
C GLU A 79 5.41 9.36 -0.14
N ILE A 80 6.55 9.83 0.33
CA ILE A 80 6.89 9.83 1.75
C ILE A 80 6.81 11.27 2.27
N PRO A 81 5.96 11.55 3.28
CA PRO A 81 5.97 12.83 3.95
C PRO A 81 7.38 13.14 4.51
N PRO A 82 7.88 14.39 4.46
CA PRO A 82 9.26 14.69 4.88
C PRO A 82 9.62 14.20 6.28
N LEU A 83 8.69 14.30 7.23
CA LEU A 83 8.85 13.85 8.61
C LEU A 83 8.92 12.31 8.76
N ALA A 84 8.46 11.56 7.76
CA ALA A 84 8.52 10.11 7.70
C ALA A 84 9.78 9.60 7.00
N GLY A 85 10.81 10.43 6.80
CA GLY A 85 12.08 10.05 6.15
C GLY A 85 12.71 8.74 6.63
N PRO A 86 12.79 8.46 7.96
CA PRO A 86 13.31 7.18 8.44
C PRO A 86 12.55 5.94 7.94
N TYR A 87 11.29 6.11 7.52
CA TYR A 87 10.44 5.03 7.01
C TYR A 87 10.78 4.58 5.58
N VAL A 88 11.70 5.28 4.88
CA VAL A 88 12.17 4.93 3.53
C VAL A 88 12.61 3.48 3.42
N VAL A 89 13.30 2.94 4.43
CA VAL A 89 13.77 1.54 4.42
C VAL A 89 12.60 0.55 4.35
N VAL A 90 11.49 0.85 5.03
CA VAL A 90 10.26 0.06 4.98
C VAL A 90 9.63 0.14 3.59
N CYS A 91 9.58 1.33 2.99
CA CYS A 91 9.07 1.53 1.63
C CYS A 91 9.90 0.75 0.59
N VAL A 92 11.23 0.75 0.70
CA VAL A 92 12.12 -0.02 -0.20
C VAL A 92 11.86 -1.52 -0.07
N ALA A 93 11.72 -2.02 1.17
CA ALA A 93 11.39 -3.42 1.40
C ALA A 93 10.01 -3.79 0.84
N ALA A 94 9.03 -2.87 0.93
CA ALA A 94 7.71 -3.04 0.36
C ALA A 94 7.77 -3.11 -1.18
N LEU A 95 8.47 -2.19 -1.84
CA LEU A 95 8.65 -2.21 -3.31
C LEU A 95 9.24 -3.53 -3.81
N ARG A 96 10.25 -4.06 -3.10
CA ARG A 96 10.83 -5.36 -3.45
C ARG A 96 9.85 -6.53 -3.32
N ARG A 97 8.92 -6.47 -2.36
CA ARG A 97 7.86 -7.49 -2.21
C ARG A 97 6.82 -7.36 -3.31
N ILE A 98 6.40 -6.13 -3.62
CA ILE A 98 5.47 -5.80 -4.70
C ILE A 98 5.99 -6.35 -6.04
N ASP A 99 7.25 -6.07 -6.36
CA ASP A 99 7.91 -6.54 -7.58
C ASP A 99 7.89 -8.08 -7.69
N ARG A 100 8.26 -8.78 -6.62
CA ARG A 100 8.20 -10.26 -6.58
C ARG A 100 6.80 -10.81 -6.76
N LEU A 101 5.79 -10.22 -6.11
CA LEU A 101 4.41 -10.68 -6.21
C LEU A 101 3.86 -10.46 -7.64
N ALA A 102 4.12 -9.29 -8.23
CA ALA A 102 3.67 -8.95 -9.58
C ALA A 102 4.30 -9.85 -10.65
N THR A 103 5.60 -10.13 -10.54
CA THR A 103 6.33 -10.97 -11.50
C THR A 103 6.02 -12.47 -11.32
N SER A 104 5.82 -12.93 -10.08
CA SER A 104 5.43 -14.32 -9.81
C SER A 104 4.00 -14.63 -10.26
N ALA A 105 3.08 -13.66 -10.17
CA ALA A 105 1.71 -13.80 -10.66
C ALA A 105 1.67 -13.96 -12.19
N LYS A 106 2.52 -13.23 -12.92
CA LYS A 106 2.63 -13.34 -14.38
C LYS A 106 3.05 -14.75 -14.82
N ASN A 107 3.94 -15.40 -14.06
CA ASN A 107 4.40 -16.76 -14.34
C ASN A 107 3.33 -17.86 -14.12
N LYS A 108 2.25 -17.58 -13.39
CA LYS A 108 1.12 -18.52 -13.21
C LYS A 108 0.03 -18.37 -14.28
N GLN A 109 0.11 -17.35 -15.12
CA GLN A 109 -0.88 -16.99 -16.13
C GLN A 109 -0.36 -17.21 -17.56
N GLY A 110 0.86 -17.74 -17.70
CA GLY A 110 1.50 -18.11 -18.96
C GLY A 110 1.66 -19.60 -19.12
#